data_AF-A0AAJ0UFZ6-F1
#
_entry.id   AF-A0AAJ0UFZ6-F1
#
_cell.length_a   1.000
_cell.length_b   1.000
_cell.length_c   1.000
_cell.angle_alpha   90.00
_cell.angle_beta   90.00
_cell.angle_gamma   90.00
#
_symmetry.space_group_name_H-M   'P 1'
#
loop_
_entity.id
_entity.type
_entity.pdbx_description
1 polymer ?
#
loop_
_entity_poly.entity_id
_entity_poly.type
_entity_poly.pdbx_seq_one_letter_code
_entity_poly.pdbx_strand_id
1 'polypeptide(L)'
;MLLWIPATTNADEAPAEVPDPLSLEQALGFAETHPRVTAAARNAVADGNSTDHNGAADATGTRSSPAMRFDLPRAQPLYLGCHSLAFSGARGNDAERDVSWSGLLGRVAAQRLEIMQRFFDVLLADLSFARDNEAMAVAFIQFDRAEARQELGQFSPLRTAELQADYQRIRRQRAASEAAQRVTRALLATALGHPTSLPRQLITPTLEPAQAEPPELDAIVATALENNPGLRALMQGRGGAEQALVRMAVRERALELLTRLELLDIIAEQTRSESDWRDLKLDESRTLYELEAQADLGFSMSQQTKARRDEREVAFCRALTRAELQALQGLIP
;
A
#
# COMPACT_ATOMS: atom_id res chain seq x y z
N MET A 1 29.59 -48.81 22.96
CA MET A 1 30.32 -47.53 22.97
C MET A 1 30.07 -46.86 21.62
N LEU A 2 28.94 -46.17 21.48
CA LEU A 2 28.54 -45.47 20.27
C LEU A 2 28.70 -43.98 20.57
N LEU A 3 29.67 -43.36 19.91
CA LEU A 3 29.98 -41.93 20.00
C LEU A 3 28.87 -41.13 19.32
N TRP A 4 28.15 -40.36 20.12
CA TRP A 4 27.23 -39.31 19.66
C TRP A 4 28.08 -38.10 19.23
N ILE A 5 28.03 -37.77 17.95
CA ILE A 5 28.57 -36.51 17.41
C ILE A 5 27.43 -35.48 17.47
N PRO A 6 27.57 -34.33 18.16
CA PRO A 6 26.59 -33.28 18.06
C PRO A 6 26.70 -32.64 16.67
N ALA A 7 25.59 -32.60 15.94
CA ALA A 7 25.46 -31.73 14.78
C ALA A 7 25.62 -30.30 15.28
N THR A 8 26.63 -29.59 14.76
CA THR A 8 26.73 -28.14 14.89
C THR A 8 25.57 -27.54 14.11
N THR A 9 24.46 -27.30 14.79
CA THR A 9 23.46 -26.35 14.35
C THR A 9 24.15 -25.00 14.31
N ASN A 10 24.48 -24.53 13.11
CA ASN A 10 24.78 -23.13 12.90
C ASN A 10 23.60 -22.34 13.46
N ALA A 11 23.91 -21.53 14.48
CA ALA A 11 22.96 -20.73 15.21
C ALA A 11 22.11 -19.91 14.24
N ASP A 12 20.80 -19.95 14.47
CA ASP A 12 19.85 -18.93 14.09
C ASP A 12 20.50 -17.55 14.25
N GLU A 13 20.80 -16.90 13.14
CA GLU A 13 20.95 -15.46 13.14
C GLU A 13 19.57 -14.91 13.49
N ALA A 14 19.41 -14.41 14.71
CA ALA A 14 18.15 -13.84 15.16
C ALA A 14 17.68 -12.85 14.09
N PRO A 15 16.45 -12.98 13.56
CA PRO A 15 15.96 -12.07 12.55
C PRO A 15 16.10 -10.65 13.09
N ALA A 16 16.84 -9.79 12.38
CA ALA A 16 17.10 -8.41 12.79
C ALA A 16 15.81 -7.78 13.30
N GLU A 17 15.81 -7.39 14.58
CA GLU A 17 14.60 -6.92 15.24
C GLU A 17 14.07 -5.68 14.52
N VAL A 18 12.77 -5.67 14.21
CA VAL A 18 12.15 -4.56 13.47
C VAL A 18 12.15 -3.31 14.38
N PRO A 19 12.76 -2.19 13.98
CA PRO A 19 12.80 -0.98 14.80
C PRO A 19 11.41 -0.45 15.16
N ASP A 20 11.31 0.20 16.31
CA ASP A 20 10.07 0.82 16.79
C ASP A 20 10.45 2.14 17.53
N PRO A 21 10.17 3.32 16.94
CA PRO A 21 9.39 3.55 15.73
C PRO A 21 10.14 3.21 14.43
N LEU A 22 9.41 2.73 13.42
CA LEU A 22 9.92 2.33 12.11
C LEU A 22 9.82 3.48 11.09
N SER A 23 10.93 3.85 10.44
CA SER A 23 10.93 4.78 9.30
C SER A 23 10.74 4.05 7.96
N LEU A 24 10.31 4.79 6.92
CA LEU A 24 10.19 4.23 5.57
C LEU A 24 11.55 3.74 5.04
N GLU A 25 12.62 4.50 5.25
CA GLU A 25 13.97 4.13 4.82
C GLU A 25 14.44 2.81 5.47
N GLN A 26 14.23 2.68 6.78
CA GLN A 26 14.52 1.45 7.52
C GLN A 26 13.69 0.27 7.00
N ALA A 27 12.40 0.48 6.75
CA ALA A 27 11.52 -0.54 6.21
C ALA A 27 12.01 -1.04 4.83
N LEU A 28 12.40 -0.13 3.92
CA LEU A 28 12.91 -0.47 2.59
C LEU A 28 14.22 -1.28 2.64
N GLY A 29 15.01 -1.13 3.70
CA GLY A 29 16.23 -1.91 3.94
C GLY A 29 16.00 -3.42 4.06
N PHE A 30 14.81 -3.86 4.49
CA PHE A 30 14.47 -5.29 4.60
C PHE A 30 14.21 -5.96 3.24
N ALA A 31 14.15 -5.20 2.14
CA ALA A 31 13.81 -5.75 0.84
C ALA A 31 14.84 -6.78 0.32
N GLU A 32 16.13 -6.53 0.52
CA GLU A 32 17.22 -7.34 -0.05
C GLU A 32 17.35 -8.71 0.64
N THR A 33 17.11 -8.74 1.95
CA THR A 33 17.20 -9.96 2.77
C THR A 33 15.93 -10.81 2.70
N HIS A 34 14.84 -10.26 2.16
CA HIS A 34 13.54 -10.91 2.13
C HIS A 34 13.58 -12.28 1.39
N PRO A 35 12.92 -13.34 1.90
CA PRO A 35 12.90 -14.66 1.27
C PRO A 35 12.44 -14.67 -0.19
N ARG A 36 11.52 -13.77 -0.60
CA ARG A 36 11.08 -13.65 -2.01
C ARG A 36 12.20 -13.20 -2.95
N VAL A 37 13.19 -12.46 -2.44
CA VAL A 37 14.35 -12.02 -3.19
C VAL A 37 15.43 -13.11 -3.18
N THR A 38 15.73 -13.67 -2.01
CA THR A 38 16.84 -14.60 -1.82
C THR A 38 16.55 -16.05 -2.26
N ALA A 39 15.35 -16.59 -2.01
CA ALA A 39 15.00 -17.97 -2.38
C ALA A 39 15.04 -18.18 -3.90
N ALA A 40 14.65 -17.15 -4.64
CA ALA A 40 14.61 -17.21 -6.08
C ALA A 40 16.01 -17.02 -6.71
N ALA A 41 16.99 -16.50 -5.98
CA ALA A 41 18.40 -16.52 -6.36
C ALA A 41 19.02 -17.93 -6.18
N ARG A 42 18.64 -18.65 -5.11
CA ARG A 42 19.11 -20.03 -4.86
C ARG A 42 18.68 -21.02 -5.94
N ASN A 43 17.46 -20.91 -6.45
CA ASN A 43 17.00 -21.78 -7.54
C ASN A 43 17.75 -21.53 -8.86
N ALA A 44 18.12 -20.28 -9.16
CA ALA A 44 18.92 -19.96 -10.35
C ALA A 44 20.37 -20.51 -10.26
N VAL A 45 20.95 -20.52 -9.05
CA VAL A 45 22.28 -21.11 -8.80
C VAL A 45 22.22 -22.65 -8.86
N ALA A 46 21.15 -23.26 -8.37
CA ALA A 46 20.95 -24.71 -8.43
C ALA A 46 20.80 -25.24 -9.86
N ASP A 47 20.07 -24.52 -10.73
CA ASP A 47 19.94 -24.87 -12.15
C ASP A 47 21.29 -24.73 -12.89
N GLY A 48 22.13 -23.77 -12.49
CA GLY A 48 23.46 -23.54 -13.06
C GLY A 48 24.55 -24.55 -12.65
N ASN A 49 24.31 -25.36 -11.61
CA ASN A 49 25.27 -26.37 -11.13
C ASN A 49 24.93 -27.79 -11.63
N SER A 50 24.02 -27.91 -12.59
CA SER A 50 23.68 -29.16 -13.29
C SER A 50 24.57 -29.38 -14.53
N THR A 51 25.87 -29.14 -14.40
CA THR A 51 26.85 -29.54 -15.42
C THR A 51 27.46 -30.89 -15.08
N ASP A 52 27.32 -31.79 -16.05
CA ASP A 52 27.98 -33.08 -16.26
C ASP A 52 27.45 -34.28 -15.48
N HIS A 53 26.77 -35.19 -16.21
CA HIS A 53 27.24 -36.56 -16.47
C HIS A 53 26.63 -37.10 -17.80
N ASN A 54 27.50 -37.65 -18.65
CA ASN A 54 27.25 -38.15 -20.02
C ASN A 54 26.20 -39.26 -20.14
N GLY A 55 25.53 -39.34 -21.31
CA GLY A 55 24.88 -40.58 -21.78
C GLY A 55 23.92 -40.37 -22.94
N ALA A 56 24.33 -40.73 -24.15
CA ALA A 56 23.46 -40.83 -25.31
C ALA A 56 22.38 -41.91 -25.10
N ALA A 57 21.10 -41.57 -25.30
CA ALA A 57 20.12 -42.33 -26.09
C ALA A 57 18.67 -41.88 -25.81
N ASP A 58 17.90 -41.95 -26.89
CA ASP A 58 16.45 -42.13 -26.98
C ASP A 58 15.48 -40.95 -26.89
N ALA A 59 14.85 -40.73 -28.04
CA ALA A 59 13.72 -39.86 -28.27
C ALA A 59 12.43 -40.57 -27.86
N THR A 60 12.04 -40.46 -26.59
CA THR A 60 10.62 -40.59 -26.21
C THR A 60 10.37 -40.03 -24.83
N GLY A 61 9.31 -39.22 -24.70
CA GLY A 61 8.60 -39.07 -23.44
C GLY A 61 8.99 -37.87 -22.58
N THR A 62 8.01 -36.98 -22.42
CA THR A 62 7.85 -36.05 -21.29
C THR A 62 8.82 -34.87 -21.28
N ARG A 63 8.46 -33.80 -22.02
CA ARG A 63 8.88 -32.45 -21.66
C ARG A 63 8.42 -32.20 -20.23
N SER A 64 9.40 -32.17 -19.34
CA SER A 64 9.39 -31.60 -18.00
C SER A 64 8.17 -30.72 -17.73
N SER A 65 7.32 -31.16 -16.78
CA SER A 65 6.30 -30.31 -16.17
C SER A 65 6.92 -28.96 -15.82
N PRO A 66 6.27 -27.83 -16.15
CA PRO A 66 6.80 -26.54 -15.76
C PRO A 66 6.93 -26.56 -14.25
N ALA A 67 8.15 -26.39 -13.73
CA ALA A 67 8.40 -26.21 -12.31
C ALA A 67 7.39 -25.14 -11.84
N MET A 68 6.44 -25.56 -11.02
CA MET A 68 5.39 -24.70 -10.49
C MET A 68 6.12 -23.58 -9.77
N ARG A 69 6.21 -22.40 -10.38
CA ARG A 69 6.76 -21.20 -9.72
C ARG A 69 5.85 -20.96 -8.52
N PHE A 70 6.36 -21.21 -7.33
CA PHE A 70 5.70 -20.88 -6.07
C PHE A 70 5.70 -19.36 -5.89
N ASP A 71 5.00 -18.64 -6.76
CA ASP A 71 4.64 -17.24 -6.53
C ASP A 71 3.34 -17.23 -5.74
N LEU A 72 3.48 -17.26 -4.41
CA LEU A 72 2.34 -17.09 -3.52
C LEU A 72 1.71 -15.72 -3.79
N PRO A 73 0.37 -15.65 -4.02
CA PRO A 73 -0.31 -14.41 -4.29
C PRO A 73 -0.09 -13.45 -3.12
N ARG A 74 0.13 -12.18 -3.44
CA ARG A 74 0.29 -11.12 -2.46
C ARG A 74 -1.09 -10.51 -2.19
N ALA A 75 -1.39 -10.24 -0.93
CA ALA A 75 -2.69 -9.67 -0.55
C ALA A 75 -2.85 -8.25 -1.14
N GLN A 76 -4.06 -7.82 -1.41
CA GLN A 76 -4.30 -6.42 -1.79
C GLN A 76 -4.15 -5.48 -0.57
N PRO A 77 -3.83 -4.19 -0.76
CA PRO A 77 -3.89 -3.19 0.29
C PRO A 77 -5.34 -2.98 0.76
N LEU A 78 -5.53 -2.53 2.00
CA LEU A 78 -6.87 -2.29 2.56
C LEU A 78 -7.38 -0.86 2.31
N TYR A 79 -6.48 0.12 2.27
CA TYR A 79 -6.79 1.54 2.08
C TYR A 79 -6.14 2.11 0.83
N LEU A 80 -4.88 1.78 0.56
CA LEU A 80 -4.10 2.45 -0.48
C LEU A 80 -4.39 1.90 -1.90
N GLY A 81 -5.41 2.43 -2.57
CA GLY A 81 -5.77 2.11 -3.96
C GLY A 81 -5.49 3.25 -4.94
N CYS A 82 -4.24 3.39 -5.39
CA CYS A 82 -3.82 4.56 -6.17
C CYS A 82 -4.31 4.61 -7.62
N HIS A 83 -4.51 3.46 -8.27
CA HIS A 83 -5.16 3.41 -9.59
C HIS A 83 -6.63 3.76 -9.43
N SER A 84 -7.33 3.13 -8.47
CA SER A 84 -8.75 3.40 -8.20
C SER A 84 -9.01 4.87 -7.83
N LEU A 85 -8.09 5.49 -7.07
CA LEU A 85 -8.17 6.91 -6.70
C LEU A 85 -8.03 7.83 -7.92
N ALA A 86 -7.01 7.60 -8.75
CA ALA A 86 -6.70 8.44 -9.90
C ALA A 86 -7.76 8.34 -11.01
N PHE A 87 -8.18 7.12 -11.35
CA PHE A 87 -9.15 6.85 -12.42
C PHE A 87 -10.58 6.69 -11.90
N SER A 88 -10.90 7.41 -10.82
CA SER A 88 -12.24 7.40 -10.25
C SER A 88 -13.29 7.78 -11.32
N GLY A 89 -14.33 6.94 -11.46
CA GLY A 89 -15.36 7.11 -12.49
C GLY A 89 -15.16 6.28 -13.78
N ALA A 90 -14.02 5.60 -13.94
CA ALA A 90 -13.90 4.50 -14.90
C ALA A 90 -14.75 3.28 -14.44
N ARG A 91 -14.90 2.25 -15.29
CA ARG A 91 -15.55 0.98 -14.87
C ARG A 91 -14.93 0.49 -13.55
N GLY A 92 -15.75 -0.15 -12.70
CA GLY A 92 -15.52 -0.33 -11.26
C GLY A 92 -14.13 -0.80 -10.83
N ASN A 93 -13.83 -0.60 -9.53
CA ASN A 93 -12.52 -0.81 -8.91
C ASN A 93 -11.73 -2.00 -9.49
N ASP A 94 -10.60 -1.69 -10.12
CA ASP A 94 -9.63 -2.67 -10.63
C ASP A 94 -8.52 -2.88 -9.59
N ALA A 95 -8.81 -3.71 -8.60
CA ALA A 95 -7.91 -3.96 -7.48
C ALA A 95 -6.61 -4.69 -7.89
N GLU A 96 -6.53 -5.23 -9.12
CA GLU A 96 -5.27 -5.77 -9.66
C GLU A 96 -4.32 -4.65 -10.10
N ARG A 97 -4.84 -3.50 -10.54
CA ARG A 97 -4.03 -2.32 -10.91
C ARG A 97 -3.61 -1.46 -9.73
N ASP A 98 -4.25 -1.65 -8.57
CA ASP A 98 -3.84 -1.02 -7.31
C ASP A 98 -2.61 -1.68 -6.70
N VAL A 99 -2.05 -2.70 -7.33
CA VAL A 99 -0.85 -3.39 -6.88
C VAL A 99 0.41 -2.75 -7.49
N SER A 100 1.39 -2.40 -6.66
CA SER A 100 2.60 -1.67 -7.12
C SER A 100 3.70 -2.55 -7.72
N TRP A 101 3.65 -3.86 -7.49
CA TRP A 101 4.63 -4.82 -8.02
C TRP A 101 4.14 -5.45 -9.33
N SER A 102 4.92 -5.31 -10.40
CA SER A 102 4.61 -5.95 -11.70
C SER A 102 5.68 -6.95 -12.12
N GLY A 103 5.33 -7.87 -13.01
CA GLY A 103 6.28 -8.82 -13.61
C GLY A 103 7.35 -8.16 -14.50
N LEU A 104 7.25 -6.86 -14.74
CA LEU A 104 8.24 -6.05 -15.49
C LEU A 104 9.41 -5.60 -14.61
N LEU A 105 9.29 -5.74 -13.28
CA LEU A 105 10.28 -5.23 -12.33
C LEU A 105 11.25 -6.32 -11.88
N GLY A 106 12.47 -5.89 -11.51
CA GLY A 106 13.40 -6.73 -10.76
C GLY A 106 12.82 -7.12 -9.39
N ARG A 107 13.29 -8.23 -8.82
CA ARG A 107 12.75 -8.77 -7.56
C ARG A 107 12.93 -7.82 -6.37
N VAL A 108 14.11 -7.20 -6.24
CA VAL A 108 14.40 -6.22 -5.18
C VAL A 108 13.47 -5.01 -5.32
N ALA A 109 13.36 -4.45 -6.53
CA ALA A 109 12.45 -3.36 -6.84
C ALA A 109 10.99 -3.69 -6.48
N ALA A 110 10.51 -4.87 -6.90
CA ALA A 110 9.17 -5.34 -6.58
C ALA A 110 8.93 -5.55 -5.07
N GLN A 111 9.97 -5.90 -4.31
CA GLN A 111 9.89 -6.04 -2.85
C GLN A 111 9.88 -4.68 -2.16
N ARG A 112 10.73 -3.74 -2.59
CA ARG A 112 10.76 -2.35 -2.08
C ARG A 112 9.41 -1.66 -2.27
N LEU A 113 8.81 -1.79 -3.45
CA LEU A 113 7.48 -1.22 -3.73
C LEU A 113 6.35 -1.86 -2.92
N GLU A 114 6.41 -3.16 -2.66
CA GLU A 114 5.45 -3.80 -1.76
C GLU A 114 5.58 -3.25 -0.34
N ILE A 115 6.80 -3.20 0.20
CA ILE A 115 7.06 -2.65 1.54
C ILE A 115 6.57 -1.21 1.64
N MET A 116 6.90 -0.36 0.66
CA MET A 116 6.45 1.03 0.59
C MET A 116 4.92 1.13 0.59
N GLN A 117 4.24 0.31 -0.22
CA GLN A 117 2.78 0.28 -0.28
C GLN A 117 2.17 -0.14 1.06
N ARG A 118 2.70 -1.20 1.71
CA ARG A 118 2.22 -1.64 3.04
C ARG A 118 2.47 -0.59 4.12
N PHE A 119 3.60 0.09 4.07
CA PHE A 119 3.96 1.12 5.02
C PHE A 119 2.94 2.27 4.99
N PHE A 120 2.63 2.76 3.80
CA PHE A 120 1.59 3.78 3.60
C PHE A 120 0.18 3.27 3.96
N ASP A 121 -0.14 2.02 3.69
CA ASP A 121 -1.42 1.40 4.06
C ASP A 121 -1.64 1.37 5.58
N VAL A 122 -0.58 1.13 6.37
CA VAL A 122 -0.63 1.23 7.84
C VAL A 122 -0.90 2.66 8.30
N LEU A 123 -0.20 3.65 7.72
CA LEU A 123 -0.41 5.06 8.05
C LEU A 123 -1.85 5.50 7.74
N LEU A 124 -2.42 5.04 6.62
CA LEU A 124 -3.80 5.32 6.27
C LEU A 124 -4.81 4.59 7.17
N ALA A 125 -4.50 3.38 7.63
CA ALA A 125 -5.33 2.67 8.61
C ALA A 125 -5.39 3.43 9.94
N ASP A 126 -4.26 3.95 10.41
CA ASP A 126 -4.19 4.73 11.65
C ASP A 126 -4.96 6.06 11.55
N LEU A 127 -4.82 6.77 10.42
CA LEU A 127 -5.59 7.99 10.15
C LEU A 127 -7.10 7.70 10.01
N SER A 128 -7.47 6.57 9.41
CA SER A 128 -8.87 6.17 9.25
C SER A 128 -9.50 5.81 10.60
N PHE A 129 -8.77 5.12 11.47
CA PHE A 129 -9.21 4.85 12.84
C PHE A 129 -9.40 6.16 13.62
N ALA A 130 -8.45 7.11 13.54
CA ALA A 130 -8.58 8.40 14.22
C ALA A 130 -9.85 9.14 13.78
N ARG A 131 -10.12 9.22 12.47
CA ARG A 131 -11.36 9.80 11.90
C ARG A 131 -12.60 9.10 12.44
N ASP A 132 -12.66 7.77 12.38
CA ASP A 132 -13.84 7.00 12.75
C ASP A 132 -14.09 7.03 14.26
N ASN A 133 -13.04 7.09 15.07
CA ASN A 133 -13.13 7.21 16.52
C ASN A 133 -13.73 8.56 16.93
N GLU A 134 -13.31 9.63 16.26
CA GLU A 134 -13.90 10.97 16.44
C GLU A 134 -15.37 11.01 16.00
N ALA A 135 -15.68 10.48 14.82
CA ALA A 135 -17.07 10.38 14.34
C ALA A 135 -17.98 9.59 15.30
N MET A 136 -17.46 8.49 15.87
CA MET A 136 -18.19 7.68 16.85
C MET A 136 -18.48 8.44 18.13
N ALA A 137 -17.52 9.22 18.65
CA ALA A 137 -17.72 10.03 19.85
C ALA A 137 -18.83 11.07 19.64
N VAL A 138 -18.84 11.74 18.47
CA VAL A 138 -19.88 12.71 18.10
C VAL A 138 -21.25 12.04 18.03
N ALA A 139 -21.36 10.93 17.30
CA ALA A 139 -22.61 10.21 17.14
C ALA A 139 -23.15 9.67 18.48
N PHE A 140 -22.27 9.19 19.36
CA PHE A 140 -22.64 8.73 20.69
C PHE A 140 -23.24 9.85 21.53
N ILE A 141 -22.58 11.01 21.61
CA ILE A 141 -23.07 12.16 22.38
C ILE A 141 -24.43 12.64 21.86
N GLN A 142 -24.63 12.66 20.54
CA GLN A 142 -25.90 13.05 19.94
C GLN A 142 -27.03 12.08 20.28
N PHE A 143 -26.76 10.77 20.17
CA PHE A 143 -27.72 9.72 20.51
C PHE A 143 -28.06 9.74 22.02
N ASP A 144 -27.05 9.77 22.90
CA ASP A 144 -27.20 9.78 24.36
C ASP A 144 -28.04 10.98 24.85
N ARG A 145 -27.78 12.18 24.32
CA ARG A 145 -28.59 13.37 24.61
C ARG A 145 -30.03 13.26 24.12
N ALA A 146 -30.25 12.62 22.97
CA ALA A 146 -31.58 12.41 22.42
C ALA A 146 -32.39 11.41 23.27
N GLU A 147 -31.75 10.32 23.72
CA GLU A 147 -32.32 9.34 24.62
C GLU A 147 -32.77 9.99 25.94
N ALA A 148 -31.88 10.74 26.59
CA ALA A 148 -32.20 11.46 27.82
C ALA A 148 -33.38 12.45 27.67
N ARG A 149 -33.46 13.17 26.53
CA ARG A 149 -34.58 14.10 26.27
C ARG A 149 -35.87 13.36 25.92
N GLN A 150 -35.79 12.19 25.29
CA GLN A 150 -36.96 11.37 25.00
C GLN A 150 -37.59 10.85 26.29
N GLU A 151 -36.80 10.43 27.28
CA GLU A 151 -37.30 9.99 28.60
C GLU A 151 -38.11 11.09 29.30
N LEU A 152 -37.75 12.36 29.06
CA LEU A 152 -38.47 13.53 29.55
C LEU A 152 -39.67 13.94 28.67
N GLY A 153 -39.96 13.19 27.60
CA GLY A 153 -41.01 13.52 26.62
C GLY A 153 -40.70 14.73 25.73
N GLN A 154 -39.45 15.21 25.72
CA GLN A 154 -39.02 16.43 25.03
C GLN A 154 -38.41 16.16 23.65
N PHE A 155 -38.28 14.89 23.25
CA PHE A 155 -37.71 14.50 21.97
C PHE A 155 -38.49 13.35 21.34
N SER A 156 -38.56 13.36 20.00
CA SER A 156 -39.34 12.39 19.24
C SER A 156 -38.70 10.99 19.32
N PRO A 157 -39.45 9.94 19.68
CA PRO A 157 -38.94 8.57 19.66
C PRO A 157 -38.42 8.12 18.30
N LEU A 158 -39.03 8.60 17.22
CA LEU A 158 -38.56 8.33 15.85
C LEU A 158 -37.17 8.93 15.63
N ARG A 159 -36.94 10.18 16.03
CA ARG A 159 -35.65 10.86 15.86
C ARG A 159 -34.55 10.23 16.73
N THR A 160 -34.87 9.79 17.94
CA THR A 160 -33.92 9.03 18.76
C THR A 160 -33.53 7.71 18.08
N ALA A 161 -34.51 6.97 17.54
CA ALA A 161 -34.24 5.73 16.82
C ALA A 161 -33.38 5.93 15.57
N GLU A 162 -33.57 7.05 14.84
CA GLU A 162 -32.69 7.44 13.73
C GLU A 162 -31.25 7.68 14.18
N LEU A 163 -31.05 8.46 15.25
CA LEU A 163 -29.71 8.72 15.83
C LEU A 163 -29.05 7.44 16.35
N GLN A 164 -29.83 6.53 16.94
CA GLN A 164 -29.35 5.23 17.36
C GLN A 164 -28.87 4.41 16.17
N ALA A 165 -29.63 4.37 15.07
CA ALA A 165 -29.25 3.65 13.87
C ALA A 165 -27.95 4.19 13.26
N ASP A 166 -27.79 5.53 13.22
CA ASP A 166 -26.55 6.17 12.78
C ASP A 166 -25.37 5.87 13.70
N TYR A 167 -25.56 5.94 15.01
CA TYR A 167 -24.54 5.56 15.99
C TYR A 167 -24.09 4.11 15.79
N GLN A 168 -25.02 3.16 15.62
CA GLN A 168 -24.68 1.74 15.41
C GLN A 168 -23.90 1.52 14.10
N ARG A 169 -24.27 2.24 13.03
CA ARG A 169 -23.53 2.22 11.76
C ARG A 169 -22.09 2.74 11.93
N ILE A 170 -21.91 3.86 12.61
CA ILE A 170 -20.60 4.47 12.85
C ILE A 170 -19.75 3.60 13.80
N ARG A 171 -20.36 3.01 14.83
CA ARG A 171 -19.71 2.07 15.74
C ARG A 171 -19.15 0.85 14.99
N ARG A 172 -19.92 0.29 14.05
CA ARG A 172 -19.44 -0.79 13.18
C ARG A 172 -18.26 -0.35 12.33
N GLN A 173 -18.30 0.86 11.77
CA GLN A 173 -17.22 1.42 10.95
C GLN A 173 -15.94 1.60 11.78
N ARG A 174 -16.03 2.15 12.99
CA ARG A 174 -14.90 2.29 13.93
C ARG A 174 -14.31 0.92 14.31
N ALA A 175 -15.14 -0.08 14.58
CA ALA A 175 -14.67 -1.43 14.85
C ALA A 175 -13.94 -2.06 13.65
N ALA A 176 -14.39 -1.76 12.42
CA ALA A 176 -13.73 -2.21 11.21
C ALA A 176 -12.37 -1.54 11.01
N SER A 177 -12.24 -0.23 11.24
CA SER A 177 -10.95 0.46 11.14
C SER A 177 -9.95 0.04 12.22
N GLU A 178 -10.41 -0.23 13.43
CA GLU A 178 -9.58 -0.82 14.49
C GLU A 178 -9.05 -2.22 14.10
N ALA A 179 -9.92 -3.07 13.54
CA ALA A 179 -9.48 -4.36 13.02
C ALA A 179 -8.49 -4.20 11.85
N ALA A 180 -8.72 -3.23 10.98
CA ALA A 180 -7.86 -2.94 9.84
C ALA A 180 -6.44 -2.51 10.27
N GLN A 181 -6.27 -1.75 11.35
CA GLN A 181 -4.96 -1.40 11.92
C GLN A 181 -4.10 -2.64 12.22
N ARG A 182 -4.72 -3.72 12.71
CA ARG A 182 -4.03 -4.98 13.00
C ARG A 182 -3.69 -5.73 11.70
N VAL A 183 -4.61 -5.75 10.75
CA VAL A 183 -4.42 -6.45 9.46
C VAL A 183 -3.32 -5.78 8.64
N THR A 184 -3.32 -4.45 8.50
CA THR A 184 -2.29 -3.73 7.73
C THR A 184 -0.91 -3.91 8.36
N ARG A 185 -0.79 -3.89 9.69
CA ARG A 185 0.46 -4.20 10.40
C ARG A 185 0.96 -5.62 10.15
N ALA A 186 0.06 -6.61 10.11
CA ALA A 186 0.42 -7.99 9.79
C ALA A 186 0.91 -8.15 8.34
N LEU A 187 0.29 -7.43 7.40
CA LEU A 187 0.72 -7.39 6.01
C LEU A 187 2.09 -6.72 5.86
N LEU A 188 2.33 -5.61 6.57
CA LEU A 188 3.65 -4.97 6.61
C LEU A 188 4.70 -5.90 7.21
N ALA A 189 4.44 -6.51 8.37
CA ALA A 189 5.34 -7.47 9.02
C ALA A 189 5.72 -8.63 8.08
N THR A 190 4.73 -9.14 7.32
CA THR A 190 4.96 -10.16 6.29
C THR A 190 5.84 -9.65 5.15
N ALA A 191 5.61 -8.41 4.68
CA ALA A 191 6.41 -7.79 3.61
C ALA A 191 7.85 -7.46 4.06
N LEU A 192 8.08 -7.24 5.36
CA LEU A 192 9.42 -7.08 5.92
C LEU A 192 10.15 -8.42 6.09
N GLY A 193 9.44 -9.55 6.04
CA GLY A 193 10.01 -10.88 6.31
C GLY A 193 10.00 -11.26 7.80
N HIS A 194 9.26 -10.51 8.64
CA HIS A 194 9.17 -10.70 10.08
C HIS A 194 7.69 -10.87 10.52
N PRO A 195 6.98 -11.93 10.08
CA PRO A 195 5.52 -12.04 10.24
C PRO A 195 5.05 -12.09 11.70
N THR A 196 5.92 -12.44 12.65
CA THR A 196 5.61 -12.47 14.09
C THR A 196 5.88 -11.14 14.80
N SER A 197 6.58 -10.20 14.16
CA SER A 197 6.97 -8.90 14.72
C SER A 197 6.16 -7.77 14.07
N LEU A 198 5.04 -7.40 14.70
CA LEU A 198 4.15 -6.35 14.22
C LEU A 198 4.70 -4.95 14.55
N PRO A 199 5.00 -4.10 13.55
CA PRO A 199 5.44 -2.73 13.81
C PRO A 199 4.35 -1.94 14.57
N ARG A 200 4.69 -1.34 15.71
CA ARG A 200 3.73 -0.61 16.53
C ARG A 200 3.60 0.84 16.07
N GLN A 201 4.72 1.56 16.00
CA GLN A 201 4.77 2.96 15.60
C GLN A 201 5.54 3.14 14.30
N LEU A 202 4.98 3.92 13.39
CA LEU A 202 5.60 4.29 12.11
C LEU A 202 5.85 5.79 12.10
N ILE A 203 6.99 6.18 11.53
CA ILE A 203 7.32 7.59 11.31
C ILE A 203 6.71 8.02 9.98
N THR A 204 5.80 8.99 10.01
CA THR A 204 5.24 9.59 8.79
C THR A 204 6.38 10.23 7.97
N PRO A 205 6.60 9.80 6.70
CA PRO A 205 7.71 10.29 5.91
C PRO A 205 7.43 11.70 5.40
N THR A 206 8.48 12.51 5.35
CA THR A 206 8.49 13.74 4.55
C THR A 206 8.58 13.34 3.09
N LEU A 207 7.60 13.74 2.29
CA LEU A 207 7.56 13.42 0.87
C LEU A 207 8.12 14.59 0.07
N GLU A 208 9.03 14.30 -0.85
CA GLU A 208 9.61 15.29 -1.75
C GLU A 208 8.51 15.96 -2.61
N PRO A 209 8.62 17.28 -2.86
CA PRO A 209 7.71 17.98 -3.76
C PRO A 209 7.79 17.39 -5.18
N ALA A 210 6.76 17.68 -5.98
CA ALA A 210 6.73 17.23 -7.36
C ALA A 210 7.94 17.78 -8.14
N GLN A 211 8.49 16.97 -9.05
CA GLN A 211 9.38 17.48 -10.09
C GLN A 211 8.58 18.42 -11.00
N ALA A 212 9.23 19.48 -11.48
CA ALA A 212 8.57 20.55 -12.22
C ALA A 212 7.99 20.11 -13.57
N GLU A 213 8.59 19.11 -14.23
CA GLU A 213 8.10 18.56 -15.49
C GLU A 213 8.42 17.05 -15.55
N PRO A 214 7.41 16.17 -15.75
CA PRO A 214 7.65 14.75 -15.89
C PRO A 214 8.39 14.46 -17.21
N PRO A 215 9.27 13.44 -17.26
CA PRO A 215 9.94 13.05 -18.48
C PRO A 215 8.95 12.56 -19.55
N GLU A 216 9.29 12.74 -20.83
CA GLU A 216 8.47 12.24 -21.93
C GLU A 216 8.37 10.71 -21.92
N LEU A 217 7.22 10.18 -22.39
CA LEU A 217 6.94 8.75 -22.43
C LEU A 217 8.04 7.96 -23.15
N ASP A 218 8.50 8.43 -24.32
CA ASP A 218 9.50 7.72 -25.11
C ASP A 218 10.86 7.66 -24.40
N ALA A 219 11.23 8.71 -23.66
CA ALA A 219 12.43 8.74 -22.84
C ALA A 219 12.33 7.73 -21.67
N ILE A 220 11.18 7.63 -21.01
CA ILE A 220 10.95 6.65 -19.94
C ILE A 220 11.08 5.23 -20.47
N VAL A 221 10.44 4.93 -21.62
CA VAL A 221 10.47 3.62 -22.24
C VAL A 221 11.90 3.24 -22.66
N ALA A 222 12.65 4.17 -23.25
CA ALA A 222 14.05 3.94 -23.62
C ALA A 222 14.91 3.60 -22.38
N THR A 223 14.84 4.43 -21.33
CA THR A 223 15.58 4.20 -20.08
C THR A 223 15.20 2.86 -19.42
N ALA A 224 13.92 2.51 -19.42
CA ALA A 224 13.44 1.24 -18.89
C ALA A 224 14.04 0.05 -19.63
N LEU A 225 14.01 0.05 -20.96
CA LEU A 225 14.56 -1.04 -21.77
C LEU A 225 16.08 -1.19 -21.62
N GLU A 226 16.80 -0.10 -21.35
CA GLU A 226 18.25 -0.09 -21.15
C GLU A 226 18.65 -0.60 -19.75
N ASN A 227 18.05 -0.01 -18.70
CA ASN A 227 18.58 -0.15 -17.34
C ASN A 227 17.87 -1.22 -16.51
N ASN A 228 16.58 -1.49 -16.76
CA ASN A 228 15.78 -2.35 -15.89
C ASN A 228 16.26 -3.82 -15.93
N PRO A 229 16.76 -4.37 -14.81
CA PRO A 229 17.28 -5.73 -14.76
C PRO A 229 16.18 -6.79 -14.93
N GLY A 230 14.95 -6.49 -14.50
CA GLY A 230 13.79 -7.36 -14.69
C GLY A 230 13.44 -7.51 -16.18
N LEU A 231 13.45 -6.41 -16.92
CA LEU A 231 13.22 -6.43 -18.37
C LEU A 231 14.34 -7.15 -19.12
N ARG A 232 15.61 -6.90 -18.77
CA ARG A 232 16.75 -7.64 -19.35
C ARG A 232 16.59 -9.15 -19.15
N ALA A 233 16.30 -9.59 -17.93
CA ALA A 233 16.06 -11.01 -17.64
C ALA A 233 14.82 -11.56 -18.37
N LEU A 234 13.75 -10.76 -18.48
CA LEU A 234 12.54 -11.15 -19.20
C LEU A 234 12.83 -11.34 -20.69
N MET A 235 13.64 -10.50 -21.31
CA MET A 235 13.92 -10.53 -22.75
C MET A 235 14.96 -11.58 -23.16
N GLN A 236 15.83 -12.02 -22.25
CA GLN A 236 16.84 -13.04 -22.53
C GLN A 236 16.23 -14.35 -23.06
N GLY A 237 16.80 -14.87 -24.15
CA GLY A 237 16.37 -16.13 -24.78
C GLY A 237 15.04 -16.08 -25.54
N ARG A 238 14.37 -14.91 -25.60
CA ARG A 238 13.10 -14.74 -26.32
C ARG A 238 13.29 -14.31 -27.77
N GLY A 239 12.39 -14.78 -28.65
CA GLY A 239 12.33 -14.35 -30.05
C GLY A 239 11.79 -12.92 -30.25
N GLY A 240 11.92 -12.39 -31.48
CA GLY A 240 11.57 -11.00 -31.80
C GLY A 240 10.11 -10.62 -31.52
N ALA A 241 9.16 -11.53 -31.75
CA ALA A 241 7.73 -11.29 -31.48
C ALA A 241 7.44 -11.17 -29.98
N GLU A 242 8.02 -12.04 -29.16
CA GLU A 242 7.86 -11.98 -27.70
C GLU A 242 8.51 -10.71 -27.12
N GLN A 243 9.69 -10.33 -27.61
CA GLN A 243 10.32 -9.07 -27.23
C GLN A 243 9.48 -7.85 -27.62
N ALA A 244 8.74 -7.91 -28.74
CA ALA A 244 7.82 -6.84 -29.12
C ALA A 244 6.65 -6.71 -28.13
N LEU A 245 6.08 -7.83 -27.67
CA LEU A 245 5.04 -7.82 -26.63
C LEU A 245 5.54 -7.21 -25.32
N VAL A 246 6.78 -7.51 -24.91
CA VAL A 246 7.41 -6.89 -23.73
C VAL A 246 7.51 -5.37 -23.90
N ARG A 247 8.00 -4.89 -25.05
CA ARG A 247 8.09 -3.45 -25.33
C ARG A 247 6.71 -2.76 -25.30
N MET A 248 5.67 -3.42 -25.82
CA MET A 248 4.30 -2.92 -25.75
C MET A 248 3.81 -2.81 -24.30
N ALA A 249 4.02 -3.84 -23.48
CA ALA A 249 3.64 -3.84 -22.07
C ALA A 249 4.38 -2.75 -21.26
N VAL A 250 5.67 -2.53 -21.54
CA VAL A 250 6.45 -1.44 -20.91
C VAL A 250 5.91 -0.08 -21.30
N ARG A 251 5.59 0.15 -22.58
CA ARG A 251 5.00 1.40 -23.05
C ARG A 251 3.63 1.65 -22.41
N GLU A 252 2.77 0.64 -22.37
CA GLU A 252 1.45 0.72 -21.74
C GLU A 252 1.59 1.09 -20.26
N ARG A 253 2.46 0.39 -19.52
CA ARG A 253 2.67 0.67 -18.10
C ARG A 253 3.24 2.06 -17.86
N ALA A 254 4.21 2.49 -18.66
CA ALA A 254 4.80 3.83 -18.53
C ALA A 254 3.74 4.93 -18.77
N LEU A 255 2.91 4.76 -19.79
CA LEU A 255 1.80 5.68 -20.09
C LEU A 255 0.81 5.72 -18.92
N GLU A 256 0.38 4.57 -18.42
CA GLU A 256 -0.56 4.48 -17.30
C GLU A 256 0.00 5.20 -16.06
N LEU A 257 1.28 5.00 -15.72
CA LEU A 257 1.92 5.63 -14.57
C LEU A 257 2.01 7.16 -14.71
N LEU A 258 2.34 7.66 -15.90
CA LEU A 258 2.36 9.09 -16.18
C LEU A 258 0.97 9.71 -16.04
N THR A 259 -0.03 9.14 -16.71
CA THR A 259 -1.41 9.62 -16.63
C THR A 259 -1.95 9.53 -15.20
N ARG A 260 -1.62 8.47 -14.46
CA ARG A 260 -1.98 8.34 -13.04
C ARG A 260 -1.39 9.48 -12.22
N LEU A 261 -0.13 9.85 -12.47
CA LEU A 261 0.53 10.94 -11.75
C LEU A 261 -0.14 12.29 -12.04
N GLU A 262 -0.45 12.56 -13.32
CA GLU A 262 -1.17 13.78 -13.74
C GLU A 262 -2.54 13.91 -13.03
N LEU A 263 -3.31 12.82 -12.99
CA LEU A 263 -4.61 12.81 -12.32
C LEU A 263 -4.46 12.98 -10.80
N LEU A 264 -3.46 12.34 -10.18
CA LEU A 264 -3.18 12.52 -8.76
C LEU A 264 -2.70 13.93 -8.42
N ASP A 265 -2.07 14.65 -9.34
CA ASP A 265 -1.72 16.07 -9.15
C ASP A 265 -2.98 16.95 -9.10
N ILE A 266 -3.96 16.69 -9.98
CA ILE A 266 -5.27 17.36 -9.95
C ILE A 266 -6.02 17.05 -8.64
N ILE A 267 -6.03 15.78 -8.23
CA ILE A 267 -6.69 15.37 -6.99
C ILE A 267 -5.99 16.01 -5.78
N ALA A 268 -4.65 16.16 -5.81
CA ALA A 268 -3.91 16.80 -4.72
C ALA A 268 -4.31 18.26 -4.52
N GLU A 269 -4.52 19.01 -5.61
CA GLU A 269 -5.04 20.37 -5.56
C GLU A 269 -6.45 20.39 -4.94
N GLN A 270 -7.33 19.49 -5.41
CA GLN A 270 -8.70 19.37 -4.88
C GLN A 270 -8.74 19.04 -3.38
N THR A 271 -7.93 18.07 -2.92
CA THR A 271 -7.88 17.71 -1.49
C THR A 271 -7.28 18.80 -0.62
N ARG A 272 -6.32 19.58 -1.16
CA ARG A 272 -5.75 20.73 -0.45
C ARG A 272 -6.81 21.81 -0.26
N SER A 273 -7.53 22.18 -1.31
CA SER A 273 -8.62 23.15 -1.21
C SER A 273 -9.72 22.71 -0.24
N GLU A 274 -10.08 21.42 -0.24
CA GLU A 274 -11.02 20.88 0.74
C GLU A 274 -10.46 20.98 2.16
N SER A 275 -9.20 20.61 2.40
CA SER A 275 -8.58 20.72 3.72
C SER A 275 -8.53 22.16 4.23
N ASP A 276 -8.11 23.11 3.39
CA ASP A 276 -8.06 24.54 3.72
C ASP A 276 -9.46 25.07 4.08
N TRP A 277 -10.48 24.68 3.32
CA TRP A 277 -11.87 25.04 3.62
C TRP A 277 -12.37 24.39 4.92
N ARG A 278 -12.01 23.12 5.21
CA ARG A 278 -12.40 22.44 6.45
C ARG A 278 -11.76 23.06 7.69
N ASP A 279 -10.54 23.56 7.58
CA ASP A 279 -9.89 24.31 8.65
C ASP A 279 -10.67 25.59 8.98
N LEU A 280 -11.04 26.38 7.96
CA LEU A 280 -11.89 27.56 8.14
C LEU A 280 -13.27 27.21 8.70
N LYS A 281 -13.87 26.10 8.24
CA LYS A 281 -15.17 25.64 8.72
C LYS A 281 -15.12 25.22 10.19
N LEU A 282 -14.01 24.62 10.62
CA LEU A 282 -13.81 24.30 12.03
C LEU A 282 -13.72 25.56 12.89
N ASP A 283 -13.00 26.59 12.43
CA ASP A 283 -12.90 27.86 13.14
C ASP A 283 -14.26 28.57 13.24
N GLU A 284 -15.07 28.54 12.18
CA GLU A 284 -16.46 29.00 12.23
C GLU A 284 -17.27 28.21 13.28
N SER A 285 -17.22 26.88 13.27
CA SER A 285 -17.93 26.06 14.26
C SER A 285 -17.45 26.30 15.70
N ARG A 286 -16.17 26.59 15.92
CA ARG A 286 -15.63 26.98 17.23
C ARG A 286 -16.26 28.28 17.71
N THR A 287 -16.29 29.31 16.87
CA THR A 287 -16.89 30.60 17.24
C THR A 287 -18.39 30.49 17.52
N LEU A 288 -19.14 29.72 16.73
CA LEU A 288 -20.57 29.48 16.96
C LEU A 288 -20.82 28.68 18.25
N TYR A 289 -19.92 27.75 18.59
CA TYR A 289 -19.99 27.01 19.84
C TYR A 289 -19.72 27.92 21.05
N GLU A 290 -18.69 28.77 20.98
CA GLU A 290 -18.35 29.75 22.03
C GLU A 290 -19.46 30.79 22.25
N LEU A 291 -20.16 31.18 21.18
CA LEU A 291 -21.32 32.07 21.24
C LEU A 291 -22.63 31.35 21.61
N GLU A 292 -22.58 30.05 21.90
CA GLU A 292 -23.74 29.19 22.19
C GLU A 292 -24.82 29.20 21.08
N ALA A 293 -24.44 29.57 19.85
CA ALA A 293 -25.34 29.66 18.71
C ALA A 293 -25.59 28.30 18.05
N GLN A 294 -24.58 27.42 18.00
CA GLN A 294 -24.67 26.10 17.38
C GLN A 294 -23.74 25.08 18.04
N ALA A 295 -24.20 23.83 18.14
CA ALA A 295 -23.45 22.73 18.77
C ALA A 295 -22.98 21.68 17.73
N ASP A 296 -22.23 22.12 16.72
CA ASP A 296 -21.75 21.26 15.62
C ASP A 296 -20.23 21.03 15.60
N LEU A 297 -19.51 21.54 16.61
CA LEU A 297 -18.05 21.51 16.69
C LEU A 297 -17.46 20.11 16.43
N GLY A 298 -18.01 19.08 17.09
CA GLY A 298 -17.53 17.71 16.94
C GLY A 298 -17.66 17.17 15.50
N PHE A 299 -18.74 17.53 14.79
CA PHE A 299 -18.90 17.16 13.39
C PHE A 299 -17.84 17.84 12.52
N SER A 300 -17.61 19.14 12.71
CA SER A 300 -16.59 19.88 11.96
C SER A 300 -15.18 19.35 12.23
N MET A 301 -14.86 18.95 13.46
CA MET A 301 -13.57 18.32 13.78
C MET A 301 -13.41 16.97 13.04
N SER A 302 -14.44 16.11 13.07
CA SER A 302 -14.43 14.84 12.33
C SER A 302 -14.22 15.04 10.82
N GLN A 303 -14.84 16.07 10.25
CA GLN A 303 -14.67 16.42 8.83
C GLN A 303 -13.25 16.95 8.51
N GLN A 304 -12.63 17.70 9.42
CA GLN A 304 -11.23 18.12 9.29
C GLN A 304 -10.28 16.91 9.32
N THR A 305 -10.47 15.98 10.28
CA THR A 305 -9.67 14.76 10.38
C THR A 305 -9.79 13.91 9.12
N LYS A 306 -11.00 13.82 8.54
CA LYS A 306 -11.21 13.18 7.23
C LYS A 306 -10.42 13.87 6.12
N ALA A 307 -10.54 15.19 5.98
CA ALA A 307 -9.86 15.92 4.91
C ALA A 307 -8.33 15.76 4.97
N ARG A 308 -7.75 15.81 6.17
CA ARG A 308 -6.32 15.56 6.38
C ARG A 308 -5.90 14.13 6.02
N ARG A 309 -6.75 13.13 6.31
CA ARG A 309 -6.51 11.74 5.90
C ARG A 309 -6.51 11.62 4.37
N ASP A 310 -7.47 12.26 3.70
CA ASP A 310 -7.62 12.19 2.25
C ASP A 310 -6.46 12.92 1.54
N GLU A 311 -5.99 14.06 2.06
CA GLU A 311 -4.78 14.74 1.58
C GLU A 311 -3.54 13.83 1.68
N ARG A 312 -3.39 13.08 2.79
CA ARG A 312 -2.28 12.13 2.98
C ARG A 312 -2.36 10.94 2.04
N GLU A 313 -3.55 10.43 1.77
CA GLU A 313 -3.75 9.34 0.81
C GLU A 313 -3.24 9.72 -0.59
N VAL A 314 -3.62 10.91 -1.07
CA VAL A 314 -3.16 11.40 -2.37
C VAL A 314 -1.65 11.61 -2.38
N ALA A 315 -1.09 12.16 -1.31
CA ALA A 315 0.35 12.38 -1.19
C ALA A 315 1.13 11.03 -1.26
N PHE A 316 0.66 10.00 -0.54
CA PHE A 316 1.24 8.66 -0.60
C PHE A 316 1.09 8.03 -1.99
N CYS A 317 -0.05 8.19 -2.65
CA CYS A 317 -0.24 7.68 -4.00
C CYS A 317 0.66 8.34 -5.04
N ARG A 318 0.92 9.65 -4.93
CA ARG A 318 1.88 10.35 -5.79
C ARG A 318 3.30 9.83 -5.55
N ALA A 319 3.69 9.67 -4.29
CA ALA A 319 5.00 9.14 -3.93
C ALA A 319 5.19 7.70 -4.46
N LEU A 320 4.20 6.82 -4.26
CA LEU A 320 4.23 5.45 -4.76
C LEU A 320 4.27 5.39 -6.28
N THR A 321 3.49 6.24 -6.96
CA THR A 321 3.48 6.30 -8.43
C THR A 321 4.83 6.72 -9.00
N ARG A 322 5.51 7.69 -8.36
CA ARG A 322 6.87 8.08 -8.75
C ARG A 322 7.88 6.96 -8.50
N ALA A 323 7.78 6.28 -7.37
CA ALA A 323 8.64 5.13 -7.07
C ALA A 323 8.44 4.00 -8.08
N GLU A 324 7.20 3.70 -8.49
CA GLU A 324 6.89 2.72 -9.54
C GLU A 324 7.47 3.13 -10.91
N LEU A 325 7.45 4.41 -11.25
CA LEU A 325 8.04 4.93 -12.49
C LEU A 325 9.57 4.78 -12.48
N GLN A 326 10.21 5.18 -11.38
CA GLN A 326 11.65 4.97 -11.17
C GLN A 326 12.01 3.47 -11.20
N ALA A 327 11.15 2.61 -10.65
CA ALA A 327 11.29 1.16 -10.71
C ALA A 327 11.34 0.63 -12.12
N LEU A 328 10.39 1.08 -12.93
CA LEU A 328 10.27 0.68 -14.32
C LEU A 328 11.52 1.10 -15.10
N GLN A 329 12.06 2.28 -14.81
CA GLN A 329 13.29 2.81 -15.40
C GLN A 329 14.57 2.15 -14.86
N GLY A 330 14.48 1.26 -13.87
CA GLY A 330 15.65 0.65 -13.22
C GLY A 330 16.45 1.60 -12.33
N LEU A 331 15.82 2.68 -11.86
CA LEU A 331 16.43 3.77 -11.07
C LEU A 331 16.08 3.69 -9.57
N ILE A 332 15.44 2.61 -9.10
CA ILE A 332 15.12 2.48 -7.67
C ILE A 332 16.42 2.51 -6.84
N PRO A 333 16.49 3.34 -5.77
CA PRO A 333 17.54 3.26 -4.76
C PRO A 333 17.46 1.96 -3.99
#